data_AF-A0A9X6Q7C4-F1
#
_entry.id   AF-A0A9X6Q7C4-F1
#
_cell.length_a   1.000
_cell.length_b   1.000
_cell.length_c   1.000
_cell.angle_alpha   90.00
_cell.angle_beta   90.00
_cell.angle_gamma   90.00
#
_symmetry.space_group_name_H-M   'P 1'
#
loop_
_entity.id
_entity.type
_entity.pdbx_description
1 polymer ?
#
loop_
_entity_poly.entity_id
_entity_poly.type
_entity_poly.pdbx_seq_one_letter_code
_entity_poly.pdbx_strand_id
1 'polypeptide(L)'
;MLELLSVPVAGLLFAILGDKLKRKDDDRKKIQVFFEVSGIAIRIGERLQYPVFLEQKNDDRSTTYVYRLPVGMPSKIIQKVEDVVSEGLNKPVRIDYDNYKLNIRVFHRDIPKKWSWSTDLVTQGKWRVPMGQSLEKLIYHDFDKTPHMTLGGLTRMGKTVFLKNVVTSLTLAQPEHIHLYIIDLKGGLEFGPYKNLKQIVSIAEKPIEAFMVLKDILEKMEEKMQYMKDRHYTNVVETSIKERYFIIVDEGAELCPDKSMKKEQQRLLGACQQMLSHIARIGGALGFRLIFCTQYPTGDTLPRQVKQNSDAKLGFRLPTQTASSVVIDEPGLESIKSIPGRAIFKTDRLTEIQVPYISNEMMWNYLKQYEVEKHEDANAYANQPSNGDTCDD
;
A
#
# COMPACT_ATOMS: atom_id res chain seq x y z
N MET A 1 -33.12 20.84 18.60
CA MET A 1 -32.18 20.49 19.68
C MET A 1 -32.00 18.98 19.61
N LEU A 2 -30.84 18.48 19.19
CA LEU A 2 -30.55 17.04 19.17
C LEU A 2 -30.23 16.62 20.61
N GLU A 3 -31.23 16.11 21.33
CA GLU A 3 -30.95 15.38 22.57
C GLU A 3 -30.46 13.97 22.19
N LEU A 4 -29.14 13.75 22.25
CA LEU A 4 -28.63 12.39 22.41
C LEU A 4 -29.03 11.94 23.81
N LEU A 5 -30.09 11.12 23.90
CA LEU A 5 -30.40 10.38 25.12
C LEU A 5 -29.15 9.58 25.52
N SER A 6 -28.57 9.88 26.68
CA SER A 6 -27.51 9.07 27.27
C SER A 6 -28.10 7.72 27.67
N VAL A 7 -27.66 6.63 27.03
CA VAL A 7 -28.20 5.29 27.26
C VAL A 7 -27.37 4.53 28.30
N PRO A 8 -27.99 3.85 29.28
CA PRO A 8 -27.27 2.97 30.18
C PRO A 8 -26.86 1.68 29.44
N VAL A 9 -25.57 1.40 29.40
CA VAL A 9 -24.92 0.20 28.81
C VAL A 9 -25.59 -1.11 29.24
N ALA A 10 -26.23 -1.16 30.41
CA ALA A 10 -26.89 -2.33 30.96
C ALA A 10 -28.12 -2.81 30.16
N GLY A 11 -28.88 -1.92 29.52
CA GLY A 11 -30.07 -2.29 28.74
C GLY A 11 -29.74 -3.01 27.43
N LEU A 12 -28.61 -2.65 26.81
CA LEU A 12 -28.10 -3.29 25.59
C LEU A 12 -27.73 -4.76 25.81
N LEU A 13 -27.03 -5.06 26.91
CA LEU A 13 -26.60 -6.42 27.24
C LEU A 13 -27.79 -7.37 27.40
N PHE A 14 -28.90 -6.89 27.97
CA PHE A 14 -30.07 -7.73 28.27
C PHE A 14 -30.85 -8.14 27.01
N ALA A 15 -31.02 -7.23 26.04
CA ALA A 15 -31.67 -7.53 24.77
C ALA A 15 -30.83 -8.50 23.90
N ILE A 16 -29.50 -8.38 23.98
CA ILE A 16 -28.56 -9.23 23.23
C ILE A 16 -28.46 -10.65 23.81
N LEU A 17 -28.57 -10.79 25.14
CA LEU A 17 -28.47 -12.09 25.82
C LEU A 17 -29.71 -12.99 25.65
N GLY A 18 -30.89 -12.40 25.43
CA GLY A 18 -32.16 -13.12 25.29
C GLY A 18 -32.33 -13.90 23.98
N ASP A 19 -31.63 -13.53 22.90
CA ASP A 19 -31.98 -13.94 21.53
C ASP A 19 -30.97 -14.92 20.89
N LYS A 20 -30.47 -15.89 21.66
CA LYS A 20 -29.42 -16.85 21.24
C LYS A 20 -29.81 -17.84 20.13
N LEU A 21 -30.95 -17.70 19.43
CA LEU A 21 -31.45 -18.70 18.48
C LEU A 21 -32.20 -18.08 17.27
N LYS A 22 -31.48 -17.57 16.26
CA LYS A 22 -31.77 -17.67 14.80
C LYS A 22 -30.80 -16.80 14.01
N ARG A 23 -30.17 -17.34 12.94
CA ARG A 23 -28.88 -16.81 12.44
C ARG A 23 -28.92 -16.07 11.08
N LYS A 24 -30.10 -15.71 10.54
CA LYS A 24 -30.22 -15.03 9.23
C LYS A 24 -31.20 -13.84 9.17
N ASP A 25 -32.32 -13.90 9.88
CA ASP A 25 -33.30 -12.79 10.01
C ASP A 25 -33.02 -11.85 11.19
N ASP A 26 -31.88 -12.06 11.84
CA ASP A 26 -31.53 -11.52 13.15
C ASP A 26 -30.75 -10.21 13.03
N ASP A 27 -29.81 -10.09 12.09
CA ASP A 27 -29.03 -8.86 11.91
C ASP A 27 -29.93 -7.65 11.61
N ARG A 28 -30.96 -7.78 10.76
CA ARG A 28 -31.94 -6.69 10.48
C ARG A 28 -32.67 -6.24 11.75
N LYS A 29 -33.16 -7.21 12.55
CA LYS A 29 -33.87 -6.93 13.80
C LYS A 29 -32.95 -6.28 14.82
N LYS A 30 -31.73 -6.81 14.96
CA LYS A 30 -30.68 -6.23 15.80
C LYS A 30 -30.38 -4.80 15.39
N ILE A 31 -30.15 -4.53 14.11
CA ILE A 31 -29.94 -3.17 13.58
C ILE A 31 -31.10 -2.24 13.94
N GLN A 32 -32.35 -2.70 13.80
CA GLN A 32 -33.53 -1.93 14.18
C GLN A 32 -33.54 -1.63 15.69
N VAL A 33 -33.26 -2.62 16.54
CA VAL A 33 -33.12 -2.45 17.98
C VAL A 33 -32.00 -1.45 18.31
N PHE A 34 -30.89 -1.44 17.57
CA PHE A 34 -29.83 -0.45 17.76
C PHE A 34 -30.31 0.98 17.45
N PHE A 35 -31.11 1.20 16.41
CA PHE A 35 -31.66 2.53 16.16
C PHE A 35 -32.54 3.02 17.31
N GLU A 36 -33.36 2.12 17.86
CA GLU A 36 -34.25 2.40 18.99
C GLU A 36 -33.47 2.70 20.27
N VAL A 37 -32.51 1.83 20.61
CA VAL A 37 -31.73 1.95 21.84
C VAL A 37 -30.78 3.15 21.77
N SER A 38 -30.09 3.38 20.65
CA SER A 38 -29.14 4.48 20.49
C SER A 38 -29.80 5.84 20.20
N GLY A 39 -31.14 5.90 20.15
CA GLY A 39 -31.87 7.15 19.90
C GLY A 39 -31.61 7.72 18.51
N ILE A 40 -31.31 6.88 17.51
CA ILE A 40 -31.09 7.29 16.13
C ILE A 40 -32.46 7.51 15.49
N ALA A 41 -33.07 8.65 15.81
CA ALA A 41 -34.40 9.04 15.39
C ALA A 41 -34.52 10.56 15.24
N ILE A 42 -35.57 11.02 14.56
CA ILE A 42 -36.00 12.43 14.59
C ILE A 42 -37.30 12.54 15.35
N ARG A 43 -37.38 13.54 16.23
CA ARG A 43 -38.63 13.92 16.89
C ARG A 43 -39.42 14.87 15.99
N ILE A 44 -40.61 14.46 15.57
CA ILE A 44 -41.56 15.30 14.83
C ILE A 44 -42.83 15.40 15.67
N GLY A 45 -43.04 16.56 16.30
CA GLY A 45 -44.07 16.73 17.33
C GLY A 45 -43.79 15.84 18.55
N GLU A 46 -44.77 15.02 18.93
CA GLU A 46 -44.64 14.07 20.05
C GLU A 46 -44.10 12.69 19.64
N ARG A 47 -43.92 12.41 18.33
CA ARG A 47 -43.53 11.09 17.84
C ARG A 47 -42.07 11.05 17.42
N LEU A 48 -41.42 9.92 17.70
CA LEU A 48 -40.10 9.58 17.18
C LEU A 48 -40.25 8.84 15.85
N GLN A 49 -39.50 9.27 14.83
CA GLN A 49 -39.36 8.55 13.56
C GLN A 49 -37.97 7.94 13.47
N TYR A 50 -37.93 6.63 13.27
CA TYR A 50 -36.70 5.85 13.08
C TYR A 50 -36.42 5.61 11.59
N PRO A 51 -35.17 5.26 11.23
CA PRO A 51 -34.85 4.76 9.91
C PRO A 51 -35.76 3.59 9.51
N VAL A 52 -36.27 3.63 8.28
CA VAL A 52 -37.21 2.60 7.77
C VAL A 52 -36.47 1.66 6.84
N PHE A 53 -36.51 0.36 7.12
CA PHE A 53 -35.91 -0.66 6.24
C PHE A 53 -36.52 -0.61 4.84
N LEU A 54 -35.68 -0.64 3.80
CA LEU A 54 -36.08 -0.65 2.41
C LEU A 54 -35.83 -2.01 1.76
N GLU A 55 -34.58 -2.45 1.74
CA GLU A 55 -34.16 -3.64 1.02
C GLU A 55 -32.90 -4.27 1.62
N GLN A 56 -32.65 -5.53 1.27
CA GLN A 56 -31.44 -6.27 1.61
C GLN A 56 -30.76 -6.75 0.34
N LYS A 57 -29.45 -6.53 0.24
CA LYS A 57 -28.59 -7.00 -0.86
C LYS A 57 -27.54 -7.94 -0.28
N ASN A 58 -27.33 -9.09 -0.90
CA ASN A 58 -26.32 -10.06 -0.48
C ASN A 58 -25.21 -10.11 -1.53
N ASP A 59 -23.97 -10.12 -1.07
CA ASP A 59 -22.80 -10.45 -1.90
C ASP A 59 -22.02 -11.60 -1.27
N ASP A 60 -20.86 -11.94 -1.85
CA ASP A 60 -20.04 -13.08 -1.44
C ASP A 60 -19.43 -12.91 -0.04
N ARG A 61 -19.31 -11.67 0.46
CA ARG A 61 -18.59 -11.35 1.71
C ARG A 61 -19.44 -10.64 2.75
N SER A 62 -20.63 -10.16 2.39
CA SER A 62 -21.45 -9.32 3.24
C SER A 62 -22.92 -9.32 2.84
N THR A 63 -23.74 -8.87 3.80
CA THR A 63 -25.11 -8.48 3.56
C THR A 63 -25.25 -6.98 3.81
N THR A 64 -25.77 -6.25 2.84
CA THR A 64 -26.10 -4.83 2.96
C THR A 64 -27.58 -4.66 3.27
N TYR A 65 -27.88 -3.99 4.38
CA TYR A 65 -29.22 -3.59 4.78
C TYR A 65 -29.41 -2.10 4.48
N VAL A 66 -30.37 -1.76 3.63
CA VAL A 66 -30.62 -0.39 3.20
C VAL A 66 -31.81 0.17 3.98
N TYR A 67 -31.61 1.30 4.65
CA TYR A 67 -32.65 2.01 5.40
C TYR A 67 -32.86 3.42 4.83
N ARG A 68 -34.09 3.91 4.82
CA ARG A 68 -34.41 5.32 4.56
C ARG A 68 -34.33 6.11 5.86
N LEU A 69 -33.50 7.14 5.89
CA LEU A 69 -33.45 8.06 7.01
C LEU A 69 -34.65 9.02 6.98
N PRO A 70 -35.18 9.41 8.15
CA PRO A 70 -36.16 10.49 8.25
C PRO A 70 -35.56 11.82 7.75
N VAL A 71 -36.40 12.69 7.20
CA VAL A 71 -35.98 13.99 6.66
C VAL A 71 -35.46 14.88 7.78
N GLY A 72 -34.25 15.42 7.61
CA GLY A 72 -33.60 16.30 8.59
C GLY A 72 -32.59 15.61 9.52
N MET A 73 -32.32 14.31 9.33
CA MET A 73 -31.33 13.60 10.14
C MET A 73 -29.92 14.03 9.72
N PRO A 74 -29.06 14.50 10.64
CA PRO A 74 -27.69 14.87 10.30
C PRO A 74 -26.85 13.64 9.92
N SER A 75 -26.08 13.74 8.83
CA SER A 75 -25.12 12.70 8.41
C SER A 75 -24.01 12.44 9.44
N LYS A 76 -23.75 13.36 10.36
CA LYS A 76 -22.72 13.22 11.41
C LYS A 76 -23.05 12.17 12.48
N ILE A 77 -24.30 11.74 12.63
CA ILE A 77 -24.67 10.69 13.60
C ILE A 77 -24.11 9.33 13.16
N ILE A 78 -23.84 9.14 11.87
CA ILE A 78 -23.54 7.88 11.20
C ILE A 78 -22.26 7.20 11.71
N GLN A 79 -21.19 7.96 12.00
CA GLN A 79 -19.93 7.36 12.47
C GLN A 79 -20.09 6.65 13.82
N LYS A 80 -20.90 7.20 14.74
CA LYS A 80 -21.19 6.54 16.02
C LYS A 80 -22.04 5.28 15.86
N VAL A 81 -22.80 5.20 14.76
CA VAL A 81 -23.63 4.02 14.47
C VAL A 81 -22.77 2.85 14.03
N GLU A 82 -21.69 3.09 13.27
CA GLU A 82 -20.83 2.02 12.76
C GLU A 82 -20.21 1.21 13.91
N ASP A 83 -19.58 1.87 14.88
CA ASP A 83 -18.93 1.21 16.02
C ASP A 83 -19.96 0.43 16.87
N VAL A 84 -21.08 1.06 17.21
CA VAL A 84 -22.12 0.45 18.04
C VAL A 84 -22.77 -0.76 17.36
N VAL A 85 -23.09 -0.65 16.06
CA VAL A 85 -23.68 -1.76 15.32
C VAL A 85 -22.65 -2.86 15.11
N SER A 86 -21.37 -2.52 14.86
CA SER A 86 -20.29 -3.50 14.74
C SER A 86 -20.09 -4.29 16.05
N GLU A 87 -20.01 -3.61 17.19
CA GLU A 87 -19.90 -4.24 18.52
C GLU A 87 -21.13 -5.11 18.82
N GLY A 88 -22.31 -4.56 18.56
CA GLY A 88 -23.59 -5.20 18.83
C GLY A 88 -23.87 -6.46 18.00
N LEU A 89 -23.48 -6.44 16.73
CA LEU A 89 -23.57 -7.61 15.85
C LEU A 89 -22.39 -8.57 16.04
N ASN A 90 -21.32 -8.14 16.72
CA ASN A 90 -20.03 -8.82 16.78
C ASN A 90 -19.52 -9.22 15.38
N LYS A 91 -19.68 -8.30 14.42
CA LYS A 91 -19.32 -8.45 13.02
C LYS A 91 -18.79 -7.11 12.50
N PRO A 92 -17.81 -7.11 11.59
CA PRO A 92 -17.40 -5.87 10.95
C PRO A 92 -18.57 -5.26 10.19
N VAL A 93 -18.71 -3.94 10.32
CA VAL A 93 -19.74 -3.17 9.63
C VAL A 93 -19.08 -2.01 8.91
N ARG A 94 -19.60 -1.68 7.73
CA ARG A 94 -19.35 -0.41 7.06
C ARG A 94 -20.66 0.28 6.81
N ILE A 95 -20.73 1.57 7.11
CA ILE A 95 -21.92 2.37 6.83
C ILE A 95 -21.61 3.41 5.78
N ASP A 96 -22.41 3.42 4.73
CA ASP A 96 -22.38 4.41 3.67
C ASP A 96 -23.72 5.17 3.59
N TYR A 97 -23.68 6.42 3.13
CA TYR A 97 -24.86 7.26 3.00
C TYR A 97 -24.99 7.80 1.59
N ASP A 98 -26.16 7.55 0.99
CA ASP A 98 -26.50 8.01 -0.35
C ASP A 98 -27.94 8.53 -0.37
N ASN A 99 -28.13 9.84 -0.54
CA ASN A 99 -29.44 10.46 -0.81
C ASN A 99 -30.59 9.96 0.10
N TYR A 100 -30.49 10.20 1.41
CA TYR A 100 -31.42 9.74 2.45
C TYR A 100 -31.45 8.23 2.67
N LYS A 101 -30.57 7.45 2.04
CA LYS A 101 -30.39 6.03 2.31
C LYS A 101 -29.16 5.79 3.15
N LEU A 102 -29.32 4.98 4.18
CA LEU A 102 -28.27 4.44 5.03
C LEU A 102 -28.00 3.00 4.61
N ASN A 103 -26.82 2.75 4.06
CA ASN A 103 -26.38 1.42 3.64
C ASN A 103 -25.53 0.81 4.76
N ILE A 104 -26.09 -0.13 5.53
CA ILE A 104 -25.36 -0.85 6.59
C ILE A 104 -24.88 -2.18 6.03
N ARG A 105 -23.60 -2.25 5.69
CA ARG A 105 -22.96 -3.45 5.15
C ARG A 105 -22.33 -4.26 6.26
N VAL A 106 -22.90 -5.43 6.55
CA VAL A 106 -22.47 -6.36 7.60
C VAL A 106 -21.67 -7.49 6.97
N PHE A 107 -20.39 -7.58 7.31
CA PHE A 107 -19.50 -8.58 6.73
C PHE A 107 -19.61 -9.93 7.43
N HIS A 108 -19.50 -11.00 6.66
CA HIS A 108 -19.56 -12.37 7.15
C HIS A 108 -18.23 -12.84 7.74
N ARG A 109 -17.13 -12.16 7.40
CA ARG A 109 -15.76 -12.53 7.75
C ARG A 109 -14.93 -11.28 8.02
N ASP A 110 -14.02 -11.39 8.96
CA ASP A 110 -12.96 -10.40 9.19
C ASP A 110 -11.91 -10.38 8.08
N ILE A 111 -11.12 -9.31 8.05
CA ILE A 111 -9.83 -9.32 7.35
C ILE A 111 -8.97 -10.47 7.93
N PRO A 112 -8.44 -11.39 7.11
CA PRO A 112 -7.66 -12.51 7.61
C PRO A 112 -6.45 -12.04 8.42
N LYS A 113 -6.06 -12.83 9.44
CA LYS A 113 -4.85 -12.55 10.23
C LYS A 113 -3.57 -13.04 9.54
N LYS A 114 -3.71 -14.03 8.66
CA LYS A 114 -2.66 -14.56 7.80
C LYS A 114 -3.34 -14.95 6.49
N TRP A 115 -2.70 -14.62 5.38
CA TRP A 115 -3.18 -14.98 4.06
C TRP A 115 -1.99 -15.39 3.22
N SER A 116 -2.00 -16.58 2.62
CA SER A 116 -0.85 -17.08 1.86
C SER A 116 -0.91 -16.56 0.44
N TRP A 117 0.27 -16.26 -0.12
CA TRP A 117 0.41 -15.99 -1.54
C TRP A 117 0.15 -17.27 -2.36
N SER A 118 -0.44 -17.13 -3.54
CA SER A 118 -0.58 -18.20 -4.53
C SER A 118 -0.48 -17.64 -5.95
N THR A 119 -0.24 -18.51 -6.93
CA THR A 119 -0.16 -18.14 -8.35
C THR A 119 -1.47 -17.56 -8.89
N ASP A 120 -2.62 -17.92 -8.31
CA ASP A 120 -3.94 -17.37 -8.68
C ASP A 120 -4.02 -15.85 -8.43
N LEU A 121 -3.15 -15.32 -7.57
CA LEU A 121 -3.07 -13.88 -7.34
C LEU A 121 -2.33 -13.14 -8.46
N VAL A 122 -1.54 -13.84 -9.28
CA VAL A 122 -0.75 -13.23 -10.35
C VAL A 122 -1.65 -12.92 -11.53
N THR A 123 -1.65 -11.65 -11.96
CA THR A 123 -2.40 -11.24 -13.15
C THR A 123 -1.50 -11.30 -14.38
N GLN A 124 -1.52 -12.43 -15.10
CA GLN A 124 -0.71 -12.67 -16.29
C GLN A 124 -0.84 -11.54 -17.32
N GLY A 125 0.29 -11.12 -17.90
CA GLY A 125 0.32 -10.09 -18.93
C GLY A 125 0.04 -8.67 -18.42
N LYS A 126 -0.04 -8.43 -17.11
CA LYS A 126 -0.31 -7.09 -16.53
C LYS A 126 0.72 -6.71 -15.47
N TRP A 127 0.98 -5.42 -15.35
CA TRP A 127 1.84 -4.84 -14.30
C TRP A 127 1.10 -4.66 -12.98
N ARG A 128 0.41 -5.73 -12.52
CA ARG A 128 -0.43 -5.71 -11.32
C ARG A 128 0.14 -6.58 -10.22
N VAL A 129 0.14 -6.05 -8.99
CA VAL A 129 0.56 -6.77 -7.78
C VAL A 129 -0.62 -6.90 -6.82
N PRO A 130 -0.85 -8.09 -6.23
CA PRO A 130 -1.83 -8.25 -5.16
C PRO A 130 -1.34 -7.49 -3.92
N MET A 131 -2.07 -6.44 -3.54
CA MET A 131 -1.75 -5.65 -2.34
C MET A 131 -2.21 -6.38 -1.10
N GLY A 132 -3.41 -6.95 -1.12
CA GLY A 132 -3.95 -7.63 0.05
C GLY A 132 -5.45 -7.84 0.00
N GLN A 133 -5.93 -8.72 0.88
CA GLN A 133 -7.35 -8.91 1.12
C GLN A 133 -7.85 -7.83 2.08
N SER A 134 -8.74 -6.95 1.62
CA SER A 134 -9.48 -6.04 2.50
C SER A 134 -10.70 -6.75 3.10
N LEU A 135 -11.46 -6.03 3.91
CA LEU A 135 -12.75 -6.52 4.39
C LEU A 135 -13.69 -6.82 3.22
N GLU A 136 -13.67 -5.95 2.22
CA GLU A 136 -14.57 -5.96 1.06
C GLU A 136 -14.11 -6.84 -0.09
N LYS A 137 -12.82 -6.83 -0.43
CA LYS A 137 -12.33 -7.47 -1.66
C LYS A 137 -10.82 -7.61 -1.67
N LEU A 138 -10.33 -8.41 -2.62
CA LEU A 138 -8.93 -8.41 -2.98
C LEU A 138 -8.57 -7.10 -3.67
N ILE A 139 -7.55 -6.42 -3.15
CA ILE A 139 -7.00 -5.18 -3.68
C ILE A 139 -5.74 -5.46 -4.48
N TYR A 140 -5.65 -4.83 -5.64
CA TYR A 140 -4.49 -4.85 -6.51
C TYR A 140 -4.01 -3.43 -6.75
N HIS A 141 -2.71 -3.28 -6.90
CA HIS A 141 -2.10 -2.08 -7.46
C HIS A 141 -1.70 -2.37 -8.91
N ASP A 142 -1.87 -1.37 -9.78
CA ASP A 142 -1.54 -1.44 -11.21
C ASP A 142 -0.50 -0.36 -11.53
N PHE A 143 0.72 -0.80 -11.80
CA PHE A 143 1.84 0.09 -12.05
C PHE A 143 1.73 0.82 -13.39
N ASP A 144 0.88 0.39 -14.32
CA ASP A 144 0.61 1.18 -15.53
C ASP A 144 -0.39 2.31 -15.29
N LYS A 145 -1.17 2.25 -14.21
CA LYS A 145 -2.06 3.33 -13.80
C LYS A 145 -1.38 4.31 -12.84
N THR A 146 -0.66 3.77 -11.87
CA THR A 146 0.04 4.55 -10.85
C THR A 146 1.48 4.08 -10.78
N PRO A 147 2.43 4.79 -11.43
CA PRO A 147 3.77 4.27 -11.67
C PRO A 147 4.66 4.13 -10.43
N HIS A 148 4.44 4.95 -9.42
CA HIS A 148 5.30 5.04 -8.26
C HIS A 148 4.52 4.73 -6.97
N MET A 149 5.21 4.10 -6.02
CA MET A 149 4.68 3.70 -4.74
C MET A 149 5.65 4.05 -3.62
N THR A 150 5.12 4.56 -2.51
CA THR A 150 5.86 4.64 -1.24
C THR A 150 5.42 3.55 -0.29
N LEU A 151 6.39 3.04 0.47
CA LEU A 151 6.19 1.99 1.45
C LEU A 151 6.84 2.38 2.79
N GLY A 152 6.12 2.20 3.89
CA GLY A 152 6.68 2.43 5.22
C GLY A 152 6.25 1.39 6.25
N GLY A 153 7.10 1.12 7.24
CA GLY A 153 6.76 0.20 8.31
C GLY A 153 7.91 -0.20 9.20
N LEU A 154 7.61 -0.60 10.44
CA LEU A 154 8.62 -1.16 11.35
C LEU A 154 9.18 -2.50 10.83
N THR A 155 10.37 -2.86 11.35
CA THR A 155 10.96 -4.18 11.15
C THR A 155 9.96 -5.29 11.46
N ARG A 156 10.01 -6.38 10.68
CA ARG A 156 9.17 -7.59 10.85
C ARG A 156 7.65 -7.38 10.73
N MET A 157 7.16 -6.21 10.33
CA MET A 157 5.72 -5.98 10.13
C MET A 157 5.20 -6.40 8.76
N GLY A 158 6.07 -6.75 7.80
CA GLY A 158 5.68 -7.27 6.49
C GLY A 158 6.28 -6.56 5.28
N LYS A 159 7.06 -5.48 5.49
CA LYS A 159 7.73 -4.70 4.43
C LYS A 159 8.49 -5.59 3.44
N THR A 160 9.44 -6.37 3.95
CA THR A 160 10.27 -7.26 3.13
C THR A 160 9.43 -8.31 2.41
N VAL A 161 8.48 -8.95 3.10
CA VAL A 161 7.58 -9.97 2.49
C VAL A 161 6.76 -9.36 1.35
N PHE A 162 6.30 -8.12 1.49
CA PHE A 162 5.61 -7.41 0.43
C PHE A 162 6.52 -7.18 -0.78
N LEU A 163 7.77 -6.77 -0.60
CA LEU A 163 8.71 -6.62 -1.71
C LEU A 163 8.98 -7.97 -2.42
N LYS A 164 9.07 -9.07 -1.66
CA LYS A 164 9.15 -10.43 -2.24
C LYS A 164 7.92 -10.74 -3.10
N ASN A 165 6.72 -10.39 -2.63
CA ASN A 165 5.49 -10.53 -3.42
C ASN A 165 5.52 -9.70 -4.70
N VAL A 166 6.01 -8.46 -4.64
CA VAL A 166 6.11 -7.56 -5.81
C VAL A 166 7.03 -8.19 -6.85
N VAL A 167 8.27 -8.51 -6.46
CA VAL A 167 9.27 -9.11 -7.36
C VAL A 167 8.74 -10.40 -7.96
N THR A 168 8.21 -11.31 -7.12
CA THR A 168 7.69 -12.60 -7.59
C THR A 168 6.50 -12.44 -8.53
N SER A 169 5.51 -11.63 -8.15
CA SER A 169 4.27 -11.50 -8.93
C SER A 169 4.53 -10.83 -10.28
N LEU A 170 5.38 -9.80 -10.33
CA LEU A 170 5.70 -9.11 -11.58
C LEU A 170 6.60 -9.97 -12.48
N THR A 171 7.60 -10.65 -11.93
CA THR A 171 8.42 -11.60 -12.68
C THR A 171 7.58 -12.72 -13.29
N LEU A 172 6.61 -13.27 -12.55
CA LEU A 172 5.73 -14.30 -13.10
C LEU A 172 4.68 -13.77 -14.08
N ALA A 173 4.28 -12.50 -13.98
CA ALA A 173 3.31 -11.91 -14.88
C ALA A 173 3.90 -11.53 -16.24
N GLN A 174 5.17 -11.10 -16.26
CA GLN A 174 5.87 -10.54 -17.41
C GLN A 174 7.38 -10.87 -17.40
N PRO A 175 7.77 -12.17 -17.42
CA PRO A 175 9.15 -12.59 -17.18
C PRO A 175 10.17 -12.07 -18.19
N GLU A 176 9.73 -11.79 -19.41
CA GLU A 176 10.56 -11.31 -20.52
C GLU A 176 10.64 -9.79 -20.61
N HIS A 177 9.75 -9.07 -19.90
CA HIS A 177 9.57 -7.63 -20.09
C HIS A 177 9.85 -6.79 -18.82
N ILE A 178 10.25 -7.45 -17.74
CA ILE A 178 10.53 -6.80 -16.46
C ILE A 178 12.03 -6.66 -16.25
N HIS A 179 12.43 -5.45 -15.92
CA HIS A 179 13.80 -5.11 -15.55
C HIS A 179 13.82 -4.58 -14.12
N LEU A 180 14.61 -5.19 -13.25
CA LEU A 180 14.65 -4.88 -11.82
C LEU A 180 16.00 -4.27 -11.43
N TYR A 181 15.95 -3.09 -10.86
CA TYR A 181 17.05 -2.44 -10.15
C TYR A 181 16.75 -2.45 -8.66
N ILE A 182 17.66 -3.00 -7.86
CA ILE A 182 17.46 -3.09 -6.41
C ILE A 182 18.54 -2.28 -5.70
N ILE A 183 18.14 -1.40 -4.80
CA ILE A 183 19.02 -0.67 -3.90
C ILE A 183 18.71 -1.16 -2.47
N ASP A 184 19.56 -2.06 -1.97
CA ASP A 184 19.48 -2.70 -0.65
C ASP A 184 20.71 -2.36 0.19
N LEU A 185 20.70 -1.16 0.78
CA LEU A 185 21.81 -0.66 1.60
C LEU A 185 21.87 -1.31 3.00
N LYS A 186 21.04 -2.33 3.27
CA LYS A 186 20.99 -3.05 4.56
C LYS A 186 21.72 -4.39 4.51
N GLY A 187 22.82 -4.43 3.77
CA GLY A 187 23.76 -5.56 3.76
C GLY A 187 23.37 -6.75 2.88
N GLY A 188 22.48 -6.54 1.90
CA GLY A 188 22.23 -7.49 0.80
C GLY A 188 21.57 -8.81 1.18
N LEU A 189 21.23 -9.05 2.45
CA LEU A 189 20.74 -10.36 2.90
C LEU A 189 19.38 -10.73 2.31
N GLU A 190 18.52 -9.75 2.02
CA GLU A 190 17.16 -10.01 1.57
C GLU A 190 17.06 -10.14 0.05
N PHE A 191 17.89 -9.42 -0.71
CA PHE A 191 17.84 -9.39 -2.17
C PHE A 191 19.09 -9.93 -2.89
N GLY A 192 20.21 -10.14 -2.20
CA GLY A 192 21.41 -10.77 -2.74
C GLY A 192 21.15 -12.12 -3.44
N PRO A 193 20.27 -13.00 -2.92
CA PRO A 193 19.91 -14.24 -3.62
C PRO A 193 19.33 -14.03 -5.03
N TYR A 194 18.76 -12.88 -5.35
CA TYR A 194 18.09 -12.62 -6.63
C TYR A 194 19.08 -12.24 -7.73
N LYS A 195 20.35 -11.97 -7.38
CA LYS A 195 21.34 -11.39 -8.31
C LYS A 195 21.43 -12.10 -9.66
N ASN A 196 21.24 -13.41 -9.69
CA ASN A 196 21.37 -14.24 -10.89
C ASN A 196 20.06 -14.39 -11.69
N LEU A 197 18.93 -13.82 -11.24
CA LEU A 197 17.70 -13.84 -12.04
C LEU A 197 17.87 -12.99 -13.30
N LYS A 198 17.46 -13.49 -14.47
CA LYS A 198 17.51 -12.78 -15.76
C LYS A 198 16.93 -11.38 -15.70
N GLN A 199 15.88 -11.19 -14.90
CA GLN A 199 15.14 -9.93 -14.75
C GLN A 199 15.92 -8.85 -13.98
N ILE A 200 16.88 -9.24 -13.13
CA ILE A 200 17.65 -8.31 -12.32
C ILE A 200 18.71 -7.66 -13.20
N VAL A 201 18.65 -6.34 -13.36
CA VAL A 201 19.67 -5.59 -14.11
C VAL A 201 20.86 -5.28 -13.22
N SER A 202 20.60 -4.76 -12.02
CA SER A 202 21.66 -4.47 -11.04
C SER A 202 21.13 -4.46 -9.61
N ILE A 203 22.02 -4.78 -8.67
CA ILE A 203 21.81 -4.68 -7.22
C ILE A 203 22.91 -3.81 -6.64
N ALA A 204 22.53 -2.80 -5.86
CA ALA A 204 23.43 -1.96 -5.11
C ALA A 204 23.29 -2.23 -3.61
N GLU A 205 24.40 -2.57 -2.96
CA GLU A 205 24.48 -2.82 -1.52
C GLU A 205 25.18 -1.68 -0.77
N LYS A 206 25.87 -0.79 -1.50
CA LYS A 206 26.57 0.38 -0.96
C LYS A 206 26.09 1.69 -1.58
N PRO A 207 26.22 2.83 -0.88
CA PRO A 207 25.82 4.14 -1.41
C PRO A 207 26.47 4.51 -2.76
N ILE A 208 27.74 4.14 -2.97
CA ILE A 208 28.44 4.42 -4.23
C ILE A 208 27.90 3.58 -5.39
N GLU A 209 27.57 2.31 -5.13
CA GLU A 209 26.92 1.43 -6.11
C GLU A 209 25.52 1.95 -6.43
N ALA A 210 24.77 2.43 -5.43
CA ALA A 210 23.45 3.02 -5.63
C ALA A 210 23.53 4.27 -6.51
N PHE A 211 24.55 5.11 -6.33
CA PHE A 211 24.79 6.25 -7.21
C PHE A 211 25.04 5.81 -8.66
N MET A 212 25.89 4.80 -8.87
CA MET A 212 26.20 4.26 -10.21
C MET A 212 24.94 3.68 -10.88
N VAL A 213 24.15 2.89 -10.14
CA VAL A 213 22.89 2.31 -10.63
C VAL A 213 21.89 3.40 -11.00
N LEU A 214 21.73 4.42 -10.16
CA LEU A 214 20.82 5.54 -10.47
C LEU A 214 21.28 6.31 -11.70
N LYS A 215 22.59 6.47 -11.90
CA LYS A 215 23.14 7.08 -13.10
C LYS A 215 22.82 6.27 -14.37
N ASP A 216 23.03 4.95 -14.36
CA ASP A 216 22.64 4.05 -15.48
C ASP A 216 21.14 4.15 -15.79
N ILE A 217 20.30 4.18 -14.76
CA ILE A 217 18.85 4.36 -14.93
C ILE A 217 18.54 5.69 -15.63
N LEU A 218 19.20 6.78 -15.25
CA LEU A 218 18.97 8.09 -15.87
C LEU A 218 19.42 8.13 -17.34
N GLU A 219 20.54 7.50 -17.67
CA GLU A 219 21.02 7.39 -19.05
C GLU A 219 20.00 6.61 -19.91
N LYS A 220 19.50 5.47 -19.41
CA LYS A 220 18.43 4.71 -20.08
C LYS A 220 17.12 5.48 -20.19
N MET A 221 16.78 6.28 -19.18
CA MET A 221 15.60 7.15 -19.25
C MET A 221 15.73 8.19 -20.36
N GLU A 222 16.91 8.77 -20.55
CA GLU A 222 17.15 9.74 -21.61
C GLU A 222 17.07 9.08 -23.00
N GLU A 223 17.71 7.92 -23.19
CA GLU A 223 17.58 7.12 -24.41
C GLU A 223 16.12 6.79 -24.73
N LYS A 224 15.35 6.38 -23.71
CA LYS A 224 13.94 6.06 -23.85
C LYS A 224 13.11 7.29 -24.20
N MET A 225 13.41 8.41 -23.58
CA MET A 225 12.74 9.68 -23.84
C MET A 225 12.96 10.12 -25.29
N GLN A 226 14.20 10.02 -25.80
CA GLN A 226 14.50 10.35 -27.19
C GLN A 226 13.75 9.42 -28.15
N TYR A 227 13.80 8.10 -27.91
CA TYR A 227 13.06 7.11 -28.71
C TYR A 227 11.55 7.40 -28.79
N MET A 228 10.96 7.83 -27.67
CA MET A 228 9.54 8.18 -27.59
C MET A 228 9.24 9.50 -28.30
N LYS A 229 10.10 10.52 -28.17
CA LYS A 229 9.97 11.81 -28.86
C LYS A 229 9.97 11.63 -30.38
N ASP A 230 10.90 10.82 -30.90
CA ASP A 230 11.03 10.55 -32.34
C ASP A 230 9.79 9.89 -32.94
N ARG A 231 8.97 9.23 -32.11
CA ARG A 231 7.72 8.54 -32.49
C ARG A 231 6.46 9.27 -32.03
N HIS A 232 6.61 10.47 -31.45
CA HIS A 232 5.53 11.25 -30.87
C HIS A 232 4.72 10.51 -29.79
N TYR A 233 5.37 9.60 -29.05
CA TYR A 233 4.76 8.93 -27.91
C TYR A 233 4.82 9.81 -26.67
N THR A 234 3.70 9.94 -25.99
CA THR A 234 3.56 10.72 -24.75
C THR A 234 3.60 9.83 -23.50
N ASN A 235 3.12 8.59 -23.61
CA ASN A 235 3.10 7.63 -22.51
C ASN A 235 3.33 6.21 -23.02
N VAL A 236 4.26 5.47 -22.40
CA VAL A 236 4.61 4.09 -22.76
C VAL A 236 3.41 3.14 -22.77
N VAL A 237 2.40 3.40 -21.93
CA VAL A 237 1.21 2.56 -21.79
C VAL A 237 0.35 2.56 -23.06
N GLU A 238 0.47 3.61 -23.87
CA GLU A 238 -0.27 3.79 -25.13
C GLU A 238 0.50 3.28 -26.36
N THR A 239 1.60 2.57 -26.13
CA THR A 239 2.52 2.12 -27.18
C THR A 239 2.65 0.60 -27.20
N SER A 240 3.34 0.07 -28.20
CA SER A 240 3.71 -1.35 -28.27
C SER A 240 4.88 -1.73 -27.34
N ILE A 241 5.43 -0.77 -26.58
CA ILE A 241 6.57 -0.99 -25.69
C ILE A 241 6.10 -1.74 -24.44
N LYS A 242 6.54 -2.99 -24.33
CA LYS A 242 6.19 -3.86 -23.20
C LYS A 242 7.10 -3.66 -21.99
N GLU A 243 8.36 -3.34 -22.22
CA GLU A 243 9.39 -3.21 -21.17
C GLU A 243 8.98 -2.24 -20.06
N ARG A 244 9.20 -2.67 -18.80
CA ARG A 244 9.09 -1.83 -17.61
C ARG A 244 10.31 -2.00 -16.71
N TYR A 245 10.79 -0.87 -16.21
CA TYR A 245 11.96 -0.81 -15.33
C TYR A 245 11.48 -0.48 -13.91
N PHE A 246 11.67 -1.41 -12.99
CA PHE A 246 11.30 -1.28 -11.59
C PHE A 246 12.55 -0.96 -10.76
N ILE A 247 12.53 0.20 -10.12
CA ILE A 247 13.55 0.65 -9.17
C ILE A 247 12.99 0.42 -7.78
N ILE A 248 13.57 -0.53 -7.04
CA ILE A 248 13.18 -0.86 -5.67
C ILE A 248 14.25 -0.31 -4.74
N VAL A 249 13.88 0.61 -3.86
CA VAL A 249 14.72 1.12 -2.79
C VAL A 249 14.20 0.54 -1.48
N ASP A 250 14.90 -0.42 -0.85
CA ASP A 250 14.40 -1.05 0.38
C ASP A 250 14.48 -0.12 1.59
N GLU A 251 15.56 0.66 1.71
CA GLU A 251 15.71 1.63 2.78
C GLU A 251 16.23 2.97 2.25
N GLY A 252 15.30 3.85 1.88
CA GLY A 252 15.61 5.18 1.40
C GLY A 252 16.27 6.10 2.45
N ALA A 253 16.12 5.79 3.74
CA ALA A 253 16.78 6.54 4.80
C ALA A 253 18.31 6.46 4.72
N GLU A 254 18.86 5.35 4.24
CA GLU A 254 20.32 5.17 4.03
C GLU A 254 20.86 6.06 2.89
N LEU A 255 19.96 6.57 2.03
CA LEU A 255 20.29 7.53 0.98
C LEU A 255 20.11 8.99 1.44
N CYS A 256 19.78 9.23 2.70
CA CYS A 256 19.60 10.59 3.23
C CYS A 256 20.94 11.14 3.74
N PRO A 257 21.40 12.31 3.26
CA PRO A 257 22.60 12.94 3.78
C PRO A 257 22.40 13.40 5.23
N ASP A 258 23.34 13.04 6.11
CA ASP A 258 23.39 13.50 7.49
C ASP A 258 24.48 14.57 7.68
N LYS A 259 24.20 15.58 8.50
CA LYS A 259 25.14 16.70 8.77
C LYS A 259 26.45 16.24 9.43
N SER A 260 26.44 15.10 10.12
CA SER A 260 27.61 14.48 10.75
C SER A 260 28.55 13.76 9.75
N MET A 261 28.09 13.49 8.53
CA MET A 261 28.90 12.82 7.50
C MET A 261 29.92 13.75 6.86
N LYS A 262 30.96 13.18 6.22
CA LYS A 262 31.92 13.95 5.41
C LYS A 262 31.21 14.65 4.24
N LYS A 263 31.69 15.84 3.84
CA LYS A 263 31.11 16.64 2.73
C LYS A 263 30.95 15.85 1.42
N GLU A 264 31.92 15.01 1.09
CA GLU A 264 31.88 14.16 -0.11
C GLU A 264 30.73 13.15 -0.05
N GLN A 265 30.57 12.45 1.08
CA GLN A 265 29.48 11.51 1.29
C GLN A 265 28.12 12.22 1.26
N GLN A 266 28.01 13.42 1.87
CA GLN A 266 26.78 14.22 1.79
C GLN A 266 26.42 14.58 0.34
N ARG A 267 27.41 14.95 -0.49
CA ARG A 267 27.19 15.23 -1.92
C ARG A 267 26.72 13.99 -2.67
N LEU A 268 27.34 12.84 -2.42
CA LEU A 268 26.97 11.57 -3.04
C LEU A 268 25.51 11.21 -2.73
N LEU A 269 25.14 11.20 -1.45
CA LEU A 269 23.78 10.87 -1.00
C LEU A 269 22.75 11.90 -1.49
N GLY A 270 23.10 13.19 -1.45
CA GLY A 270 22.28 14.26 -2.00
C GLY A 270 22.02 14.10 -3.50
N ALA A 271 23.03 13.69 -4.27
CA ALA A 271 22.86 13.37 -5.68
C ALA A 271 21.92 12.17 -5.88
N CYS A 272 22.03 11.11 -5.08
CA CYS A 272 21.10 9.98 -5.12
C CYS A 272 19.65 10.42 -4.90
N GLN A 273 19.38 11.27 -3.89
CA GLN A 273 18.03 11.79 -3.65
C GLN A 273 17.50 12.65 -4.80
N GLN A 274 18.37 13.45 -5.44
CA GLN A 274 18.01 14.24 -6.61
C GLN A 274 17.64 13.35 -7.80
N MET A 275 18.43 12.31 -8.06
CA MET A 275 18.18 11.34 -9.13
C MET A 275 16.85 10.60 -8.89
N LEU A 276 16.61 10.10 -7.68
CA LEU A 276 15.34 9.46 -7.31
C LEU A 276 14.13 10.40 -7.47
N SER A 277 14.29 11.66 -7.07
CA SER A 277 13.27 12.69 -7.25
C SER A 277 12.99 12.96 -8.73
N HIS A 278 14.02 12.93 -9.57
CA HIS A 278 13.87 13.08 -11.01
C HIS A 278 13.16 11.87 -11.64
N ILE A 279 13.55 10.64 -11.27
CA ILE A 279 12.90 9.39 -11.68
C ILE A 279 11.41 9.43 -11.34
N ALA A 280 11.05 9.79 -10.10
CA ALA A 280 9.66 9.88 -9.68
C ALA A 280 8.84 10.92 -10.47
N ARG A 281 9.48 12.01 -10.91
CA ARG A 281 8.79 13.11 -11.61
C ARG A 281 8.49 12.81 -13.07
N ILE A 282 9.38 12.13 -13.77
CA ILE A 282 9.26 11.94 -15.23
C ILE A 282 9.30 10.48 -15.70
N GLY A 283 9.76 9.55 -14.84
CA GLY A 283 9.99 8.16 -15.21
C GLY A 283 8.71 7.38 -15.51
N GLY A 284 7.59 7.75 -14.88
CA GLY A 284 6.29 7.07 -15.04
C GLY A 284 5.84 6.96 -16.50
N ALA A 285 5.86 8.07 -17.24
CA ALA A 285 5.48 8.08 -18.67
C ALA A 285 6.44 7.27 -19.56
N LEU A 286 7.69 7.09 -19.13
CA LEU A 286 8.74 6.40 -19.88
C LEU A 286 8.80 4.88 -19.60
N GLY A 287 8.02 4.38 -18.65
CA GLY A 287 8.04 2.97 -18.24
C GLY A 287 8.92 2.64 -17.04
N PHE A 288 9.40 3.66 -16.33
CA PHE A 288 10.14 3.51 -15.08
C PHE A 288 9.18 3.60 -13.89
N ARG A 289 9.33 2.70 -12.94
CA ARG A 289 8.45 2.49 -11.79
C ARG A 289 9.30 2.53 -10.53
N LEU A 290 8.93 3.36 -9.57
CA LEU A 290 9.72 3.54 -8.35
C LEU A 290 8.94 2.99 -7.17
N ILE A 291 9.53 2.07 -6.44
CA ILE A 291 9.02 1.56 -5.18
C ILE A 291 10.00 1.98 -4.10
N PHE A 292 9.65 3.04 -3.38
CA PHE A 292 10.50 3.66 -2.38
C PHE A 292 10.06 3.27 -0.98
N CYS A 293 10.95 2.58 -0.24
CA CYS A 293 10.62 2.02 1.05
C CYS A 293 11.45 2.68 2.16
N THR A 294 10.88 2.80 3.37
CA THR A 294 11.60 3.28 4.55
C THR A 294 11.08 2.61 5.83
N GLN A 295 11.97 2.32 6.77
CA GLN A 295 11.61 1.88 8.13
C GLN A 295 11.63 3.04 9.13
N TYR A 296 12.27 4.14 8.77
CA TYR A 296 12.41 5.35 9.58
C TYR A 296 11.79 6.53 8.86
N PRO A 297 10.44 6.61 8.78
CA PRO A 297 9.78 7.64 8.02
C PRO A 297 9.86 9.00 8.75
N THR A 298 10.88 9.77 8.39
CA THR A 298 11.00 11.20 8.70
C THR A 298 10.80 12.03 7.43
N GLY A 299 10.51 13.32 7.58
CA GLY A 299 10.35 14.23 6.43
C GLY A 299 11.57 14.28 5.51
N ASP A 300 12.77 14.06 6.04
CA ASP A 300 14.03 14.12 5.29
C ASP A 300 14.33 12.81 4.54
N THR A 301 13.93 11.67 5.11
CA THR A 301 14.20 10.33 4.54
C THR A 301 13.32 9.99 3.34
N LEU A 302 12.15 10.63 3.21
CA LEU A 302 11.24 10.44 2.09
C LEU A 302 11.20 11.73 1.25
N PRO A 303 11.93 11.80 0.12
CA PRO A 303 11.99 13.02 -0.67
C PRO A 303 10.60 13.50 -1.10
N ARG A 304 10.34 14.80 -0.96
CA ARG A 304 9.04 15.41 -1.25
C ARG A 304 8.53 15.06 -2.66
N GLN A 305 9.41 15.10 -3.66
CA GLN A 305 9.06 14.77 -5.04
C GLN A 305 8.67 13.30 -5.19
N VAL A 306 9.39 12.37 -4.55
CA VAL A 306 9.01 10.95 -4.53
C VAL A 306 7.62 10.78 -3.92
N LYS A 307 7.37 11.45 -2.79
CA LYS A 307 6.08 11.41 -2.10
C LYS A 307 4.92 11.98 -2.92
N GLN A 308 5.14 13.13 -3.58
CA GLN A 308 4.12 13.81 -4.38
C GLN A 308 3.78 13.08 -5.67
N ASN A 309 4.72 12.34 -6.25
CA ASN A 309 4.50 11.58 -7.49
C ASN A 309 4.13 10.10 -7.23
N SER A 310 3.97 9.71 -5.96
CA SER A 310 3.53 8.36 -5.56
C SER A 310 2.12 8.43 -4.99
N ASP A 311 1.11 8.22 -5.85
CA ASP A 311 -0.29 8.20 -5.41
C ASP A 311 -0.62 6.94 -4.62
N ALA A 312 0.10 5.84 -4.89
CA ALA A 312 -0.02 4.60 -4.14
C ALA A 312 0.90 4.63 -2.92
N LYS A 313 0.32 4.52 -1.72
CA LYS A 313 1.08 4.52 -0.47
C LYS A 313 0.68 3.31 0.36
N LEU A 314 1.63 2.44 0.68
CA LEU A 314 1.41 1.29 1.54
C LEU A 314 2.10 1.53 2.88
N GLY A 315 1.38 1.33 3.97
CA GLY A 315 1.91 1.47 5.31
C GLY A 315 1.64 0.24 6.15
N PHE A 316 2.68 -0.36 6.70
CA PHE A 316 2.58 -1.27 7.83
C PHE A 316 2.60 -0.49 9.14
N ARG A 317 2.46 -1.19 10.27
CA ARG A 317 2.41 -0.57 11.59
C ARG A 317 3.64 0.33 11.81
N LEU A 318 3.37 1.55 12.25
CA LEU A 318 4.36 2.56 12.64
C LEU A 318 4.10 3.00 14.09
N PRO A 319 5.07 3.59 14.79
CA PRO A 319 4.91 3.88 16.21
C PRO A 319 4.09 5.15 16.49
N THR A 320 4.03 6.10 15.56
CA THR A 320 3.47 7.44 15.80
C THR A 320 2.63 7.95 14.62
N GLN A 321 1.69 8.85 14.90
CA GLN A 321 0.91 9.54 13.87
C GLN A 321 1.80 10.36 12.93
N THR A 322 2.88 10.96 13.42
CA THR A 322 3.85 11.70 12.59
C THR A 322 4.49 10.78 11.56
N ALA A 323 4.94 9.60 11.98
CA ALA A 323 5.48 8.58 11.07
C ALA A 323 4.41 8.13 10.05
N SER A 324 3.16 7.95 10.48
CA SER A 324 2.03 7.65 9.60
C SER A 324 1.85 8.72 8.51
N SER A 325 1.78 9.98 8.90
CA SER A 325 1.60 11.12 7.98
C SER A 325 2.77 11.32 7.03
N VAL A 326 4.00 10.93 7.42
CA VAL A 326 5.13 10.92 6.49
C VAL A 326 4.90 9.89 5.37
N VAL A 327 4.40 8.69 5.68
CA VAL A 327 4.29 7.60 4.70
C VAL A 327 3.01 7.66 3.88
N ILE A 328 1.85 7.90 4.51
CA ILE A 328 0.53 7.81 3.88
C ILE A 328 -0.24 9.16 3.88
N ASP A 329 0.40 10.26 4.23
CA ASP A 329 -0.21 11.61 4.35
C ASP A 329 -1.31 11.74 5.41
N GLU A 330 -1.61 10.68 6.16
CA GLU A 330 -2.68 10.62 7.15
C GLU A 330 -2.25 9.82 8.39
N PRO A 331 -2.86 10.06 9.57
CA PRO A 331 -2.72 9.17 10.71
C PRO A 331 -3.38 7.80 10.45
N GLY A 332 -3.08 6.81 11.28
CA GLY A 332 -3.78 5.52 11.29
C GLY A 332 -2.85 4.32 11.40
N LEU A 333 -1.61 4.39 10.91
CA LEU A 333 -0.66 3.27 10.98
C LEU A 333 -0.18 2.97 12.40
N GLU A 334 -0.28 3.93 13.31
CA GLU A 334 -0.04 3.73 14.74
C GLU A 334 -1.13 2.93 15.45
N SER A 335 -2.33 2.94 14.88
CA SER A 335 -3.55 2.38 15.46
C SER A 335 -3.91 1.01 14.88
N ILE A 336 -3.29 0.58 13.77
CA ILE A 336 -3.56 -0.75 13.21
C ILE A 336 -3.08 -1.87 14.14
N LYS A 337 -3.81 -2.99 14.11
CA LYS A 337 -3.48 -4.20 14.87
C LYS A 337 -2.07 -4.67 14.50
N SER A 338 -1.26 -5.01 15.50
CA SER A 338 0.13 -5.47 15.34
C SER A 338 0.18 -6.93 14.84
N ILE A 339 -0.37 -7.17 13.67
CA ILE A 339 -0.39 -8.46 12.97
C ILE A 339 0.58 -8.34 11.79
N PRO A 340 1.58 -9.23 11.64
CA PRO A 340 2.46 -9.22 10.47
C PRO A 340 1.67 -9.31 9.16
N GLY A 341 2.00 -8.43 8.21
CA GLY A 341 1.29 -8.30 6.94
C GLY A 341 0.02 -7.43 7.01
N ARG A 342 -0.41 -6.97 8.19
CA ARG A 342 -1.51 -6.01 8.30
C ARG A 342 -1.02 -4.61 7.90
N ALA A 343 -1.71 -4.00 6.94
CA ALA A 343 -1.31 -2.72 6.38
C ALA A 343 -2.52 -1.84 6.05
N ILE A 344 -2.27 -0.54 5.87
CA ILE A 344 -3.18 0.39 5.21
C ILE A 344 -2.60 0.68 3.83
N PHE A 345 -3.40 0.46 2.80
CA PHE A 345 -3.11 0.89 1.45
C PHE A 345 -3.95 2.12 1.12
N LYS A 346 -3.26 3.20 0.73
CA LYS A 346 -3.85 4.46 0.33
C LYS A 346 -3.68 4.66 -1.17
N THR A 347 -4.80 5.00 -1.82
CA THR A 347 -4.82 5.60 -3.16
C THR A 347 -5.77 6.80 -3.12
N ASP A 348 -6.96 6.70 -3.69
CA ASP A 348 -8.08 7.64 -3.49
C ASP A 348 -8.64 7.56 -2.06
N ARG A 349 -8.56 6.38 -1.44
CA ARG A 349 -9.05 6.11 -0.08
C ARG A 349 -8.06 5.29 0.75
N LEU A 350 -8.20 5.37 2.07
CA LEU A 350 -7.51 4.48 3.00
C LEU A 350 -8.25 3.13 3.07
N THR A 351 -7.56 2.03 2.78
CA THR A 351 -8.09 0.68 2.89
C THR A 351 -7.19 -0.18 3.75
N GLU A 352 -7.71 -0.70 4.87
CA GLU A 352 -7.01 -1.72 5.66
C GLU A 352 -7.03 -3.06 4.92
N ILE A 353 -5.87 -3.70 4.83
CA ILE A 353 -5.66 -4.93 4.07
C ILE A 353 -4.74 -5.89 4.82
N GLN A 354 -4.90 -7.19 4.55
CA GLN A 354 -3.90 -8.19 4.87
C GLN A 354 -3.10 -8.54 3.61
N VAL A 355 -1.81 -8.21 3.61
CA VAL A 355 -0.86 -8.54 2.55
C VAL A 355 -0.63 -10.06 2.50
N PRO A 356 -0.59 -10.68 1.31
CA PRO A 356 -0.31 -12.11 1.20
C PRO A 356 1.11 -12.42 1.69
N TYR A 357 1.30 -13.59 2.30
CA TYR A 357 2.58 -14.05 2.81
C TYR A 357 3.18 -15.05 1.82
N ILE A 358 4.39 -14.74 1.34
CA ILE A 358 5.22 -15.65 0.57
C ILE A 358 6.45 -16.05 1.39
N SER A 359 6.75 -17.34 1.44
CA SER A 359 8.00 -17.83 2.03
C SER A 359 9.14 -17.79 0.99
N ASN A 360 10.38 -17.76 1.45
CA ASN A 360 11.55 -17.84 0.56
C ASN A 360 11.51 -19.11 -0.29
N GLU A 361 11.16 -20.25 0.30
CA GLU A 361 11.02 -21.53 -0.39
C GLU A 361 9.98 -21.45 -1.52
N MET A 362 8.77 -20.97 -1.20
CA MET A 362 7.69 -20.85 -2.18
C MET A 362 8.08 -19.92 -3.33
N MET A 363 8.71 -18.79 -3.01
CA MET A 363 9.21 -17.87 -4.02
C MET A 363 10.23 -18.53 -4.95
N TRP A 364 11.24 -19.20 -4.39
CA TRP A 364 12.30 -19.84 -5.17
C TRP A 364 11.80 -21.00 -6.02
N ASN A 365 10.76 -21.72 -5.59
CA ASN A 365 10.10 -22.74 -6.42
C ASN A 365 9.62 -22.19 -7.76
N TYR A 366 9.26 -20.91 -7.84
CA TYR A 366 8.82 -20.27 -9.07
C TYR A 366 9.92 -19.48 -9.78
N LEU A 367 10.84 -18.85 -9.02
CA LEU A 367 11.87 -17.97 -9.60
C LEU A 367 13.11 -18.71 -10.12
N LYS A 368 13.39 -19.92 -9.61
CA LYS A 368 14.61 -20.67 -9.96
C LYS A 368 14.77 -20.91 -11.47
N GLN A 369 13.68 -21.06 -12.20
CA GLN A 369 13.70 -21.25 -13.66
C GLN A 369 14.25 -20.05 -14.44
N TYR A 370 14.34 -18.87 -13.80
CA TYR A 370 14.87 -17.64 -14.42
C TYR A 370 16.31 -17.33 -13.98
N GLU A 371 16.95 -18.20 -13.19
CA GLU A 371 18.37 -18.05 -12.88
C GLU A 371 19.21 -18.25 -14.15
N VAL A 372 20.15 -17.34 -14.37
CA VAL A 372 21.12 -17.37 -15.46
C VAL A 372 22.51 -17.12 -14.90
N GLU A 373 23.53 -17.66 -15.56
CA GLU A 373 24.91 -17.28 -15.26
C GLU A 373 25.14 -15.84 -15.72
N LYS A 374 25.42 -14.95 -14.78
CA LYS A 374 25.85 -13.59 -15.08
C LYS A 374 27.35 -13.52 -14.92
N HIS A 375 28.04 -13.21 -16.01
CA HIS A 375 29.44 -12.80 -15.91
C HIS A 375 29.46 -11.42 -15.27
N GLU A 376 30.10 -11.30 -14.10
CA GLU A 376 30.43 -10.00 -13.55
C GLU A 376 31.41 -9.35 -14.53
N ASP A 377 30.95 -8.32 -15.26
CA ASP A 377 31.86 -7.43 -15.97
C ASP A 377 32.68 -6.70 -14.90
N ALA A 378 33.81 -7.29 -14.52
CA ALA A 378 34.78 -6.73 -13.59
C ALA A 378 35.29 -5.34 -14.04
N ASN A 379 35.05 -4.97 -15.30
CA ASN A 379 35.39 -3.67 -15.87
C ASN A 379 34.34 -2.56 -15.66
N ALA A 380 33.12 -2.86 -15.20
CA ALA A 380 32.12 -1.82 -14.94
C ALA A 380 32.48 -0.93 -13.72
N TYR A 381 33.30 -1.46 -12.80
CA TYR A 381 33.70 -0.77 -11.56
C TYR A 381 35.18 -0.39 -11.51
N ALA A 382 35.96 -0.71 -12.55
CA ALA A 382 37.41 -0.48 -12.59
C ALA A 382 37.83 0.91 -13.08
N ASN A 383 36.92 1.71 -13.65
CA ASN A 383 37.21 3.10 -14.02
C ASN A 383 37.01 4.05 -12.82
N GLN A 384 37.74 3.80 -11.74
CA GLN A 384 38.07 4.82 -10.76
C GLN A 384 39.40 5.44 -11.17
N PRO A 385 39.55 6.79 -11.21
CA PRO A 385 40.88 7.36 -11.24
C PRO A 385 41.56 7.04 -9.91
N SER A 386 42.57 6.18 -9.96
CA SER A 386 43.46 5.91 -8.84
C SER A 386 44.34 7.13 -8.56
N ASN A 387 44.31 7.58 -7.31
CA ASN A 387 45.34 8.34 -6.59
C ASN A 387 45.69 9.75 -7.06
N GLY A 388 45.53 10.68 -6.10
CA GLY A 388 46.68 11.37 -5.52
C GLY A 388 47.18 12.59 -6.28
N ASP A 389 46.63 13.75 -5.93
CA ASP A 389 47.42 14.98 -5.91
C ASP A 389 47.13 15.70 -4.59
N THR A 390 48.08 15.55 -3.67
CA THR A 390 48.40 16.56 -2.67
C THR A 390 48.91 17.78 -3.44
N CYS A 391 48.12 18.84 -3.48
CA CYS A 391 48.65 20.16 -3.76
C CYS A 391 48.87 20.85 -2.41
N ASP A 392 50.13 20.83 -1.98
CA ASP A 392 50.70 21.93 -1.22
C ASP A 392 50.68 23.18 -2.12
N ASP A 393 50.06 24.25 -1.62
CA ASP A 393 50.54 25.65 -1.70
C ASP A 393 49.60 26.57 -0.88
#